data_AF-A0A6M6DNI1-F1
#
_entry.id   AF-A0A6M6DNI1-F1
#
_cell.length_a   1.000
_cell.length_b   1.000
_cell.length_c   1.000
_cell.angle_alpha   90.00
_cell.angle_beta   90.00
_cell.angle_gamma   90.00
#
_symmetry.space_group_name_H-M   'P 1'
#
loop_
_entity.id
_entity.type
_entity.pdbx_description
1 polymer ?
#
loop_
_entity_poly.entity_id
_entity_poly.type
_entity_poly.pdbx_seq_one_letter_code
_entity_poly.pdbx_strand_id
1 'polypeptide(L)'
;MSEIWIQEEQLNAEFDEMVGHYVQLEGPIDSVYFISETMESVDDRDEQRDFLLAFLIKQDRYPLYLTFLCDDMMAEEFEKEFNELGIEYSYELLEEKQAYYTFFKRVTYHPRCFTLPIKDARTLSLALEHTFYLANMNEFYSLSYSQNLNFELKRVKEWGRWKNVSIPIFKTEEDTTFITIFYDGAGFFLYSNEDRYSSIQEVCSTFPEDSKVVQINDRLLDI
;
A
#
# COMPACT_ATOMS: atom_id res chain seq x y z
N MET A 1 0.03 7.36 21.61
CA MET A 1 0.94 8.34 21.00
C MET A 1 1.89 7.49 20.18
N SER A 2 1.80 7.58 18.86
CA SER A 2 2.60 6.74 17.96
C SER A 2 4.03 7.29 17.85
N GLU A 3 5.01 6.41 17.88
CA GLU A 3 6.42 6.75 17.66
C GLU A 3 6.78 6.46 16.21
N ILE A 4 7.22 7.48 15.48
CA ILE A 4 7.36 7.42 14.02
C ILE A 4 8.82 7.48 13.61
N TRP A 5 9.21 6.53 12.78
CA TRP A 5 10.39 6.61 11.94
C TRP A 5 9.99 7.03 10.53
N ILE A 6 10.67 8.05 10.02
CA ILE A 6 10.59 8.46 8.61
C ILE A 6 11.98 8.40 7.98
N GLN A 7 12.05 7.91 6.75
CA GLN A 7 13.26 7.91 5.93
C GLN A 7 12.94 8.42 4.53
N GLU A 8 13.78 9.32 4.01
CA GLU A 8 13.73 9.72 2.60
C GLU A 8 14.45 8.66 1.76
N GLU A 9 13.76 8.18 0.73
CA GLU A 9 14.21 7.11 -0.15
C GLU A 9 14.64 7.66 -1.51
N GLN A 10 15.64 7.00 -2.10
CA GLN A 10 16.10 7.30 -3.45
C GLN A 10 15.76 6.13 -4.36
N LEU A 11 15.06 6.40 -5.46
CA LEU A 11 14.73 5.38 -6.46
C LEU A 11 15.99 4.89 -7.15
N ASN A 12 16.51 3.76 -6.67
CA ASN A 12 17.70 3.11 -7.17
C ASN A 12 17.53 1.58 -7.08
N ALA A 13 18.53 0.83 -7.53
CA ALA A 13 18.44 -0.63 -7.55
C ALA A 13 18.28 -1.27 -6.15
N GLU A 14 18.79 -0.63 -5.10
CA GLU A 14 18.64 -1.10 -3.71
C GLU A 14 17.21 -0.90 -3.22
N PHE A 15 16.60 0.25 -3.54
CA PHE A 15 15.18 0.50 -3.31
C PHE A 15 14.30 -0.53 -4.03
N ASP A 16 14.56 -0.78 -5.32
CA ASP A 16 13.80 -1.75 -6.12
C ASP A 16 13.89 -3.17 -5.55
N GLU A 17 15.06 -3.56 -5.01
CA GLU A 17 15.24 -4.83 -4.31
C GLU A 17 14.50 -4.87 -2.97
N MET A 18 14.44 -3.74 -2.25
CA MET A 18 13.76 -3.62 -0.96
C MET A 18 12.24 -3.67 -1.08
N VAL A 19 11.63 -3.02 -2.08
CA VAL A 19 10.15 -2.94 -2.17
C VAL A 19 9.51 -4.22 -2.67
N GLY A 20 10.27 -5.11 -3.31
CA GLY A 20 9.89 -6.50 -3.58
C GLY A 20 8.82 -6.72 -4.65
N HIS A 21 7.68 -6.05 -4.49
CA HIS A 21 6.72 -5.82 -5.53
C HIS A 21 7.41 -4.93 -6.55
N TYR A 22 7.46 -5.38 -7.79
CA TYR A 22 8.07 -4.67 -8.92
C TYR A 22 7.29 -3.38 -9.26
N VAL A 23 7.01 -2.51 -8.31
CA VAL A 23 6.31 -1.25 -8.51
C VAL A 23 7.10 -0.45 -9.53
N GLN A 24 6.44 -0.11 -10.64
CA GLN A 24 7.04 0.72 -11.68
C GLN A 24 6.33 2.06 -11.74
N LEU A 25 7.08 3.09 -12.10
CA LEU A 25 6.57 4.43 -12.29
C LEU A 25 6.60 4.77 -13.78
N GLU A 26 5.49 5.29 -14.28
CA GLU A 26 5.39 5.89 -15.61
C GLU A 26 5.31 7.42 -15.45
N GLY A 27 6.48 8.04 -15.33
CA GLY A 27 6.65 9.47 -15.10
C GLY A 27 7.69 9.75 -14.01
N PRO A 28 8.03 11.03 -13.77
CA PRO A 28 8.90 11.42 -12.67
C PRO A 28 8.15 11.32 -11.33
N ILE A 29 8.89 10.98 -10.27
CA ILE A 29 8.47 11.23 -8.89
C ILE A 29 9.54 12.07 -8.19
N ASP A 30 9.14 13.10 -7.46
CA ASP A 30 10.02 14.07 -6.83
C ASP A 30 10.50 13.58 -5.47
N SER A 31 9.63 12.86 -4.74
CA SER A 31 9.92 12.40 -3.39
C SER A 31 9.32 11.03 -3.09
N VAL A 32 10.08 10.24 -2.31
CA VAL A 32 9.64 8.96 -1.76
C VAL A 32 10.06 8.89 -0.30
N TYR A 33 9.15 8.51 0.58
CA TYR A 33 9.45 8.36 2.01
C TYR A 33 8.97 7.02 2.51
N PHE A 34 9.83 6.30 3.23
CA PHE A 34 9.42 5.22 4.10
C PHE A 34 8.94 5.79 5.44
N ILE A 35 7.78 5.33 5.93
CA ILE A 35 7.18 5.77 7.18
C ILE A 35 6.70 4.56 7.95
N SER A 36 7.18 4.41 9.19
CA SER A 36 6.85 3.31 10.08
C SER A 36 6.51 3.80 11.47
N GLU A 37 5.51 3.17 12.07
CA GLU A 37 5.31 3.12 13.52
C GLU A 37 6.41 2.20 14.10
N THR A 38 7.11 2.65 15.14
CA THR A 38 8.28 1.98 15.73
C THR A 38 8.07 1.44 17.13
N MET A 39 6.89 1.62 17.73
CA MET A 39 6.59 0.96 18.99
C MET A 39 6.57 -0.55 18.73
N GLU A 40 7.64 -1.23 19.17
CA GLU A 40 7.69 -2.69 19.18
C GLU A 40 6.69 -3.22 20.22
N SER A 41 5.40 -3.30 19.87
CA SER A 41 4.54 -4.27 20.50
C SER A 41 4.64 -5.57 19.69
N VAL A 42 5.15 -6.61 20.34
CA VAL A 42 5.41 -7.93 19.74
C VAL A 42 4.12 -8.62 19.26
N ASP A 43 2.95 -8.01 19.52
CA ASP A 43 1.63 -8.59 19.32
C ASP A 43 0.66 -7.80 18.40
N ASP A 44 0.86 -6.50 18.09
CA ASP A 44 -0.14 -5.71 17.34
C ASP A 44 0.39 -5.05 16.04
N ARG A 45 0.21 -5.77 14.92
CA ARG A 45 0.28 -5.19 13.54
C ARG A 45 -0.83 -4.14 13.29
N ASP A 46 -1.73 -3.97 14.23
CA ASP A 46 -2.81 -3.00 14.21
C ASP A 46 -2.29 -1.57 14.39
N GLU A 47 -1.15 -1.36 15.06
CA GLU A 47 -0.61 -0.01 15.31
C GLU A 47 -0.21 0.71 14.01
N GLN A 48 0.41 -0.01 13.07
CA GLN A 48 0.77 0.56 11.77
C GLN A 48 -0.47 0.88 10.92
N ARG A 49 -1.49 0.00 10.95
CA ARG A 49 -2.78 0.25 10.28
C ARG A 49 -3.45 1.49 10.88
N ASP A 50 -3.48 1.60 12.19
CA ASP A 50 -4.14 2.66 12.92
C ASP A 50 -3.44 4.01 12.68
N PHE A 51 -2.10 4.02 12.65
CA PHE A 51 -1.34 5.19 12.25
C PHE A 51 -1.63 5.59 10.79
N LEU A 52 -1.61 4.65 9.84
CA LEU A 52 -1.96 4.93 8.44
C LEU A 52 -3.38 5.50 8.31
N LEU A 53 -4.34 4.92 9.03
CA LEU A 53 -5.73 5.40 9.07
C LEU A 53 -5.79 6.84 9.60
N ALA A 54 -5.18 7.10 10.76
CA ALA A 54 -5.15 8.43 11.35
C ALA A 54 -4.46 9.46 10.44
N PHE A 55 -3.36 9.07 9.81
CA PHE A 55 -2.64 9.88 8.82
C PHE A 55 -3.55 10.27 7.65
N LEU A 56 -4.23 9.30 7.04
CA LEU A 56 -5.11 9.53 5.88
C LEU A 56 -6.35 10.34 6.26
N ILE A 57 -6.96 10.08 7.42
CA ILE A 57 -8.09 10.87 7.94
C ILE A 57 -7.67 12.33 8.14
N LYS A 58 -6.48 12.58 8.72
CA LYS A 58 -5.98 13.94 8.93
C LYS A 58 -5.78 14.70 7.61
N GLN A 59 -5.47 14.01 6.52
CA GLN A 59 -5.34 14.67 5.22
C GLN A 59 -6.68 15.20 4.69
N ASP A 60 -7.82 14.65 5.16
CA ASP A 60 -9.19 14.99 4.77
C ASP A 60 -9.36 15.17 3.25
N ARG A 61 -8.74 14.27 2.48
CA ARG A 61 -8.72 14.32 1.03
C ARG A 61 -9.33 13.06 0.45
N TYR A 62 -10.43 13.27 -0.28
CA TYR A 62 -11.20 12.22 -0.94
C TYR A 62 -11.55 12.66 -2.37
N PRO A 63 -11.75 11.72 -3.32
CA PRO A 63 -11.69 10.28 -3.12
C PRO A 63 -10.26 9.74 -2.93
N LEU A 64 -10.15 8.65 -2.18
CA LEU A 64 -8.98 7.77 -2.09
C LEU A 64 -9.32 6.47 -2.83
N TYR A 65 -8.39 5.95 -3.61
CA TYR A 65 -8.54 4.69 -4.31
C TYR A 65 -7.69 3.64 -3.62
N LEU A 66 -8.36 2.78 -2.83
CA LEU A 66 -7.72 1.61 -2.23
C LEU A 66 -7.70 0.48 -3.27
N THR A 67 -6.53 0.00 -3.63
CA THR A 67 -6.37 -1.11 -4.59
C THR A 67 -5.54 -2.24 -3.99
N PHE A 68 -6.06 -3.47 -4.08
CA PHE A 68 -5.38 -4.65 -3.59
C PHE A 68 -5.62 -5.88 -4.47
N LEU A 69 -4.71 -6.85 -4.40
CA LEU A 69 -4.88 -8.15 -5.02
C LEU A 69 -5.36 -9.18 -4.00
N CYS A 70 -6.19 -10.11 -4.44
CA CYS A 70 -6.55 -11.28 -3.66
C CYS A 70 -6.70 -12.52 -4.54
N ASP A 71 -6.67 -13.68 -3.89
CA ASP A 71 -6.96 -14.95 -4.55
C ASP A 71 -8.47 -15.13 -4.84
N ASP A 72 -8.80 -16.19 -5.58
CA ASP A 72 -10.18 -16.48 -5.98
C ASP A 72 -11.08 -16.91 -4.81
N MET A 73 -10.52 -17.45 -3.73
CA MET A 73 -11.26 -17.87 -2.55
C MET A 73 -11.68 -16.67 -1.70
N MET A 74 -10.77 -15.72 -1.49
CA MET A 74 -11.04 -14.49 -0.74
C MET A 74 -11.98 -13.54 -1.51
N ALA A 75 -11.90 -13.54 -2.85
CA ALA A 75 -12.66 -12.62 -3.68
C ALA A 75 -14.18 -12.70 -3.45
N GLU A 76 -14.75 -13.91 -3.34
CA GLU A 76 -16.18 -14.09 -3.10
C GLU A 76 -16.60 -13.59 -1.70
N GLU A 77 -15.73 -13.74 -0.70
CA GLU A 77 -15.97 -13.25 0.65
C GLU A 77 -15.95 -11.72 0.69
N PHE A 78 -14.98 -11.08 0.03
CA PHE A 78 -14.92 -9.62 -0.09
C PHE A 78 -16.12 -9.03 -0.82
N GLU A 79 -16.56 -9.61 -1.94
CA GLU A 79 -17.76 -9.14 -2.65
C GLU A 79 -18.98 -9.14 -1.73
N LYS A 80 -19.17 -10.23 -0.95
CA LYS A 80 -20.28 -10.33 -0.01
C LYS A 80 -20.16 -9.30 1.10
N GLU A 81 -18.99 -9.19 1.72
CA GLU A 81 -18.73 -8.27 2.83
C GLU A 81 -18.90 -6.81 2.42
N PHE A 82 -18.33 -6.40 1.28
CA PHE A 82 -18.49 -5.02 0.77
C PHE A 82 -19.95 -4.70 0.44
N ASN A 83 -20.70 -5.64 -0.11
CA ASN A 83 -22.14 -5.47 -0.33
C ASN A 83 -22.92 -5.31 0.98
N GLU A 84 -22.58 -6.06 2.03
CA GLU A 84 -23.20 -5.97 3.36
C GLU A 84 -22.85 -4.65 4.07
N LEU A 85 -21.61 -4.18 3.94
CA LEU A 85 -21.12 -2.92 4.52
C LEU A 85 -21.50 -1.68 3.71
N GLY A 86 -21.98 -1.85 2.47
CA GLY A 86 -22.29 -0.76 1.55
C GLY A 86 -21.05 -0.05 1.00
N ILE A 87 -19.93 -0.77 0.87
CA ILE A 87 -18.68 -0.28 0.28
C ILE A 87 -18.77 -0.43 -1.24
N GLU A 88 -18.59 0.68 -1.96
CA GLU A 88 -18.48 0.63 -3.42
C GLU A 88 -17.15 0.00 -3.84
N TYR A 89 -17.17 -0.87 -4.84
CA TYR A 89 -15.98 -1.47 -5.41
C TYR A 89 -16.15 -1.77 -6.90
N SER A 90 -15.02 -1.94 -7.56
CA SER A 90 -14.89 -2.62 -8.85
C SER A 90 -13.78 -3.66 -8.75
N TYR A 91 -13.79 -4.67 -9.61
CA TYR A 91 -12.62 -5.51 -9.78
C TYR A 91 -12.37 -5.88 -11.24
N GLU A 92 -11.12 -6.20 -11.52
CA GLU A 92 -10.68 -6.79 -12.78
C GLU A 92 -9.89 -8.08 -12.52
N LEU A 93 -9.83 -8.93 -13.54
CA LEU A 93 -8.99 -10.13 -13.51
C LEU A 93 -7.64 -9.81 -14.13
N LEU A 94 -6.57 -10.04 -13.38
CA LEU A 94 -5.22 -9.87 -13.90
C LEU A 94 -4.89 -10.93 -14.95
N GLU A 95 -4.07 -10.57 -15.94
CA GLU A 95 -3.68 -11.47 -17.04
C GLU A 95 -2.86 -12.68 -16.54
N GLU A 96 -2.12 -12.50 -15.44
CA GLU A 96 -1.31 -13.56 -14.85
C GLU A 96 -2.16 -14.75 -14.36
N LYS A 97 -1.53 -15.93 -14.31
CA LYS A 97 -2.12 -17.14 -13.75
C LYS A 97 -1.34 -17.59 -12.54
N GLN A 98 -2.00 -17.59 -11.40
CA GLN A 98 -1.47 -18.13 -10.16
C GLN A 98 -2.06 -19.52 -9.90
N ALA A 99 -1.43 -20.27 -8.99
CA ALA A 99 -1.90 -21.60 -8.64
C ALA A 99 -1.63 -21.93 -7.18
N TYR A 100 -2.65 -22.45 -6.51
CA TYR A 100 -2.53 -23.09 -5.20
C TYR A 100 -2.80 -24.59 -5.31
N TYR A 101 -2.39 -25.31 -4.26
CA TYR A 101 -2.56 -26.75 -4.16
C TYR A 101 -3.58 -27.07 -3.08
N THR A 102 -4.64 -27.77 -3.46
CA THR A 102 -5.53 -28.46 -2.52
C THR A 102 -5.07 -29.90 -2.35
N PHE A 103 -5.59 -30.61 -1.35
CA PHE A 103 -5.31 -32.05 -1.15
C PHE A 103 -5.54 -32.91 -2.42
N PHE A 104 -6.41 -32.49 -3.33
CA PHE A 104 -6.83 -33.32 -4.48
C PHE A 104 -6.42 -32.77 -5.85
N LYS A 105 -6.03 -31.49 -5.95
CA LYS A 105 -5.71 -30.86 -7.24
C LYS A 105 -4.92 -29.58 -7.08
N ARG A 106 -4.11 -29.28 -8.10
CA ARG A 106 -3.64 -27.93 -8.40
C ARG A 106 -4.80 -27.13 -8.98
N VAL A 107 -5.14 -26.01 -8.36
CA VAL A 107 -6.10 -25.04 -8.90
C VAL A 107 -5.30 -23.92 -9.55
N THR A 108 -5.80 -23.36 -10.64
CA THR A 108 -5.19 -22.22 -11.32
C THR A 108 -6.25 -21.16 -11.50
N TYR A 109 -5.90 -19.92 -11.18
CA TYR A 109 -6.84 -18.80 -11.15
C TYR A 109 -6.15 -17.54 -11.67
N HIS A 110 -6.97 -16.56 -12.04
CA HIS A 110 -6.54 -15.20 -12.32
C HIS A 110 -6.79 -14.39 -11.05
N PRO A 111 -5.77 -13.76 -10.44
CA PRO A 111 -5.96 -12.90 -9.28
C PRO A 111 -6.95 -11.78 -9.58
N ARG A 112 -7.72 -11.40 -8.57
CA ARG A 112 -8.65 -10.27 -8.69
C ARG A 112 -7.98 -9.03 -8.13
N CYS A 113 -8.00 -7.97 -8.92
CA CYS A 113 -7.59 -6.65 -8.50
C CYS A 113 -8.86 -5.88 -8.11
N PHE A 114 -9.05 -5.65 -6.82
CA PHE A 114 -10.15 -4.83 -6.32
C PHE A 114 -9.71 -3.38 -6.22
N THR A 115 -10.58 -2.47 -6.62
CA THR A 115 -10.43 -1.03 -6.40
C THR A 115 -11.68 -0.50 -5.70
N LEU A 116 -11.47 0.09 -4.53
CA LEU A 116 -12.50 0.69 -3.69
C LEU A 116 -12.35 2.23 -3.73
N PRO A 117 -13.29 2.97 -4.36
CA PRO A 117 -13.34 4.42 -4.24
C PRO A 117 -13.87 4.83 -2.86
N ILE A 118 -12.96 5.23 -1.99
CA ILE A 118 -13.22 5.70 -0.64
C ILE A 118 -13.57 7.17 -0.67
N LYS A 119 -14.78 7.52 -0.20
CA LYS A 119 -15.33 8.90 -0.29
C LYS A 119 -15.34 9.64 1.04
N ASP A 120 -15.13 8.93 2.14
CA ASP A 120 -15.14 9.49 3.50
C ASP A 120 -14.36 8.62 4.48
N ALA A 121 -14.09 9.19 5.67
CA ALA A 121 -13.32 8.55 6.73
C ALA A 121 -13.96 7.27 7.28
N ARG A 122 -15.30 7.16 7.26
CA ARG A 122 -15.99 5.97 7.75
C ARG A 122 -15.77 4.80 6.79
N THR A 123 -15.93 5.04 5.49
CA THR A 123 -15.62 4.02 4.47
C THR A 123 -14.15 3.65 4.51
N LEU A 124 -13.24 4.61 4.71
CA LEU A 124 -11.81 4.33 4.86
C LEU A 124 -11.53 3.39 6.04
N SER A 125 -12.08 3.71 7.21
CA SER A 125 -11.91 2.90 8.42
C SER A 125 -12.39 1.47 8.21
N LEU A 126 -13.60 1.29 7.65
CA LEU A 126 -14.14 -0.04 7.36
C LEU A 126 -13.29 -0.78 6.32
N ALA A 127 -12.86 -0.10 5.26
CA ALA A 127 -12.05 -0.74 4.23
C ALA A 127 -10.71 -1.25 4.81
N LEU A 128 -10.00 -0.43 5.59
CA LEU A 128 -8.74 -0.85 6.21
C LEU A 128 -8.94 -1.95 7.27
N GLU A 129 -9.95 -1.85 8.12
CA GLU A 129 -10.29 -2.87 9.12
C GLU A 129 -10.45 -4.26 8.50
N HIS A 130 -11.12 -4.33 7.35
CA HIS A 130 -11.47 -5.58 6.71
C HIS A 130 -10.44 -6.09 5.68
N THR A 131 -9.51 -5.24 5.21
CA THR A 131 -8.61 -5.63 4.10
C THR A 131 -7.12 -5.48 4.40
N PHE A 132 -6.72 -4.72 5.43
CA PHE A 132 -5.30 -4.43 5.68
C PHE A 132 -4.48 -5.69 6.01
N TYR A 133 -5.12 -6.77 6.47
CA TYR A 133 -4.45 -8.05 6.69
C TYR A 133 -3.81 -8.61 5.41
N LEU A 134 -4.27 -8.22 4.21
CA LEU A 134 -3.64 -8.60 2.94
C LEU A 134 -2.22 -8.03 2.84
N ALA A 135 -2.01 -6.79 3.26
CA ALA A 135 -0.68 -6.21 3.32
C ALA A 135 0.22 -6.96 4.32
N ASN A 136 -0.34 -7.38 5.46
CA ASN A 136 0.37 -8.23 6.43
C ASN A 136 0.75 -9.62 5.88
N MET A 137 0.08 -10.07 4.80
CA MET A 137 0.36 -11.31 4.09
C MET A 137 1.26 -11.10 2.87
N ASN A 138 1.78 -9.89 2.67
CA ASN A 138 2.59 -9.49 1.51
C ASN A 138 1.83 -9.57 0.18
N GLU A 139 0.50 -9.44 0.21
CA GLU A 139 -0.27 -9.19 -1.00
C GLU A 139 -0.17 -7.72 -1.41
N PHE A 140 -0.23 -7.46 -2.71
CA PHE A 140 -0.18 -6.09 -3.22
C PHE A 140 -1.32 -5.27 -2.62
N TYR A 141 -0.97 -4.13 -2.02
CA TYR A 141 -1.90 -3.22 -1.35
C TYR A 141 -1.42 -1.78 -1.51
N SER A 142 -2.31 -0.91 -1.99
CA SER A 142 -1.96 0.48 -2.29
C SER A 142 -3.13 1.43 -2.09
N LEU A 143 -2.81 2.68 -1.79
CA LEU A 143 -3.78 3.78 -1.64
C LEU A 143 -3.33 4.94 -2.52
N SER A 144 -4.18 5.47 -3.38
CA SER A 144 -3.84 6.59 -4.25
C SER A 144 -4.90 7.67 -4.21
N TYR A 145 -4.50 8.95 -4.32
CA TYR A 145 -5.44 10.05 -4.47
C TYR A 145 -5.96 10.22 -5.91
N SER A 146 -5.55 9.34 -6.84
CA SER A 146 -6.00 9.32 -8.22
C SER A 146 -6.11 7.89 -8.76
N GLN A 147 -6.85 7.69 -9.85
CA GLN A 147 -6.86 6.41 -10.57
C GLN A 147 -5.67 6.35 -11.52
N ASN A 148 -4.48 6.14 -10.96
CA ASN A 148 -3.22 6.17 -11.70
C ASN A 148 -2.51 4.82 -11.77
N LEU A 149 -3.11 3.77 -11.24
CA LEU A 149 -2.56 2.43 -11.24
C LEU A 149 -3.09 1.60 -12.40
N ASN A 150 -2.19 0.91 -13.10
CA ASN A 150 -2.53 -0.18 -14.01
C ASN A 150 -1.65 -1.41 -13.74
N PHE A 151 -1.97 -2.53 -14.37
CA PHE A 151 -1.16 -3.74 -14.31
C PHE A 151 -0.73 -4.20 -15.70
N GLU A 152 0.54 -4.54 -15.86
CA GLU A 152 1.07 -5.13 -17.09
C GLU A 152 1.72 -6.49 -16.83
N LEU A 153 1.42 -7.47 -17.68
CA LEU A 153 2.06 -8.78 -17.60
C LEU A 153 3.53 -8.70 -18.05
N LYS A 154 4.47 -8.91 -17.12
CA LYS A 154 5.91 -8.97 -17.43
C LYS A 154 6.52 -10.28 -16.97
N ARG A 155 7.61 -10.66 -17.62
CA ARG A 155 8.37 -11.85 -17.26
C ARG A 155 9.50 -11.47 -16.32
N VAL A 156 9.38 -11.89 -15.06
CA VAL A 156 10.33 -11.58 -13.98
C VAL A 156 10.99 -12.84 -13.45
N LYS A 157 12.14 -12.69 -12.80
CA LYS A 157 12.90 -13.80 -12.21
C LYS A 157 12.80 -13.72 -10.70
N GLU A 158 11.98 -14.57 -10.10
CA GLU A 158 11.87 -14.71 -8.64
C GLU A 158 12.45 -16.03 -8.18
N TRP A 159 13.27 -15.99 -7.12
CA TRP A 159 13.85 -17.19 -6.52
C TRP A 159 14.53 -18.11 -7.55
N GLY A 160 15.16 -17.52 -8.56
CA GLY A 160 15.83 -18.23 -9.66
C GLY A 160 14.90 -18.78 -10.76
N ARG A 161 13.58 -18.62 -10.64
CA ARG A 161 12.59 -19.09 -11.61
C ARG A 161 11.95 -17.93 -12.36
N TRP A 162 11.81 -18.11 -13.68
CA TRP A 162 11.08 -17.16 -14.50
C TRP A 162 9.58 -17.41 -14.36
N LYS A 163 8.83 -16.36 -14.04
CA LYS A 163 7.36 -16.37 -14.08
C LYS A 163 6.83 -15.11 -14.74
N ASN A 164 5.62 -15.20 -15.27
CA ASN A 164 4.89 -14.02 -15.72
C ASN A 164 4.14 -13.48 -14.50
N VAL A 165 4.37 -12.22 -14.18
CA VAL A 165 3.73 -11.51 -13.08
C VAL A 165 3.06 -10.26 -13.62
N SER A 166 1.86 -9.96 -13.12
CA SER A 166 1.20 -8.69 -13.37
C SER A 166 1.83 -7.62 -12.48
N ILE A 167 2.56 -6.71 -13.11
CA ILE A 167 3.37 -5.70 -12.45
C ILE A 167 2.54 -4.42 -12.26
N PRO A 168 2.41 -3.89 -11.03
CA PRO A 168 1.73 -2.62 -10.80
C PRO A 168 2.56 -1.46 -11.37
N ILE A 169 1.94 -0.63 -12.20
CA ILE A 169 2.56 0.57 -12.77
C ILE A 169 1.72 1.79 -12.38
N PHE A 170 2.33 2.70 -11.65
CA PHE A 170 1.74 3.99 -11.30
C PHE A 170 2.14 5.04 -12.32
N LYS A 171 1.16 5.60 -13.01
CA LYS A 171 1.36 6.80 -13.82
C LYS A 171 1.54 8.00 -12.88
N THR A 172 2.62 8.74 -13.04
CA THR A 172 2.90 9.92 -12.21
C THR A 172 2.81 11.18 -13.05
N GLU A 173 2.01 12.13 -12.57
CA GLU A 173 1.80 13.47 -13.10
C GLU A 173 2.24 14.51 -12.05
N GLU A 174 2.21 15.80 -12.37
CA GLU A 174 2.66 16.88 -11.47
C GLU A 174 1.98 16.84 -10.09
N ASP A 175 0.70 16.49 -9.99
CA ASP A 175 -0.04 16.42 -8.72
C ASP A 175 -0.36 14.97 -8.31
N THR A 176 0.67 14.14 -8.14
CA THR A 176 0.51 12.72 -7.77
C THR A 176 0.92 12.46 -6.34
N THR A 177 0.09 11.73 -5.59
CA THR A 177 0.46 11.08 -4.34
C THR A 177 -0.19 9.70 -4.24
N PHE A 178 0.62 8.69 -3.93
CA PHE A 178 0.14 7.34 -3.64
C PHE A 178 1.02 6.66 -2.59
N ILE A 179 0.50 5.58 -2.02
CA ILE A 179 1.09 4.80 -0.95
C ILE A 179 1.12 3.34 -1.36
N THR A 180 2.25 2.67 -1.07
CA THR A 180 2.35 1.21 -1.08
C THR A 180 2.77 0.73 0.30
N ILE A 181 2.26 -0.41 0.74
CA ILE A 181 2.59 -0.94 2.07
C ILE A 181 3.90 -1.73 2.01
N PHE A 182 4.76 -1.55 3.01
CA PHE A 182 6.00 -2.31 3.15
C PHE A 182 5.70 -3.70 3.72
N TYR A 183 6.63 -4.63 3.51
CA TYR A 183 6.49 -6.04 3.88
C TYR A 183 5.91 -6.24 5.28
N ASP A 184 5.07 -7.27 5.39
CA ASP A 184 4.36 -7.69 6.59
C ASP A 184 3.51 -6.58 7.24
N GLY A 185 3.21 -5.52 6.48
CA GLY A 185 2.52 -4.34 6.98
C GLY A 185 3.38 -3.49 7.91
N ALA A 186 4.72 -3.62 7.88
CA ALA A 186 5.66 -2.99 8.82
C ALA A 186 6.06 -1.55 8.44
N GLY A 187 5.13 -0.79 7.86
CA GLY A 187 5.34 0.56 7.37
C GLY A 187 4.74 0.77 5.99
N PHE A 188 4.92 1.96 5.43
CA PHE A 188 4.50 2.25 4.07
C PHE A 188 5.44 3.24 3.39
N PHE A 189 5.47 3.17 2.06
CA PHE A 189 6.12 4.16 1.22
C PHE A 189 5.09 5.18 0.76
N LEU A 190 5.38 6.47 0.94
CA LEU A 190 4.64 7.59 0.38
C LEU A 190 5.42 8.17 -0.80
N TYR A 191 4.84 8.10 -1.99
CA TYR A 191 5.38 8.66 -3.22
C TYR A 191 4.63 9.93 -3.54
N SER A 192 5.33 11.03 -3.82
CA SER A 192 4.65 12.29 -4.14
C SER A 192 5.44 13.28 -5.00
N ASN A 193 4.70 14.06 -5.77
CA ASN A 193 5.12 15.29 -6.46
C ASN A 193 4.51 16.57 -5.84
N GLU A 194 3.72 16.44 -4.77
CA GLU A 194 3.02 17.57 -4.17
C GLU A 194 3.91 18.33 -3.20
N ASP A 195 3.81 19.67 -3.21
CA ASP A 195 4.59 20.58 -2.35
C ASP A 195 4.52 20.20 -0.85
N ARG A 196 3.37 19.70 -0.39
CA ARG A 196 3.14 19.32 1.00
C ARG A 196 3.92 18.08 1.45
N TYR A 197 4.53 17.37 0.50
CA TYR A 197 5.41 16.23 0.73
C TYR A 197 6.82 16.49 0.16
N SER A 198 7.17 17.75 -0.16
CA SER A 198 8.45 18.12 -0.79
C SER A 198 9.69 17.95 0.08
N SER A 199 9.54 17.76 1.39
CA SER A 199 10.65 17.48 2.31
C SER A 199 10.16 16.71 3.53
N ILE A 200 11.09 16.08 4.27
CA ILE A 200 10.79 15.40 5.54
C ILE A 200 10.05 16.34 6.52
N GLN A 201 10.42 17.61 6.61
CA GLN A 201 9.75 18.56 7.51
C GLN A 201 8.30 18.80 7.11
N GLU A 202 8.03 18.96 5.81
CA GLU A 202 6.67 19.11 5.29
C GLU A 202 5.85 17.84 5.54
N VAL A 203 6.40 16.65 5.24
CA VAL A 203 5.75 15.37 5.53
C VAL A 203 5.41 15.24 7.01
N CYS A 204 6.36 15.48 7.91
CA CYS A 204 6.13 15.41 9.36
C CYS A 204 5.03 16.37 9.84
N SER A 205 4.86 17.53 9.20
CA SER A 205 3.78 18.47 9.53
C SER A 205 2.38 17.91 9.25
N THR A 206 2.30 16.91 8.35
CA THR A 206 1.04 16.24 7.98
C THR A 206 0.67 15.08 8.91
N PHE A 207 1.56 14.65 9.82
CA PHE A 207 1.30 13.53 10.74
C PHE A 207 0.25 13.86 11.81
N PRO A 208 -0.54 12.88 12.29
CA PRO A 208 -1.51 13.08 13.38
C PRO A 208 -0.93 13.81 14.60
N GLU A 209 -1.75 14.59 15.31
CA GLU A 209 -1.27 15.43 16.44
C GLU A 209 -0.69 14.61 17.60
N ASP A 210 -1.13 13.36 17.74
CA ASP A 210 -0.67 12.40 18.75
C ASP A 210 0.48 11.52 18.25
N SER A 211 1.12 11.89 17.15
CA SER A 211 2.32 11.25 16.62
C SER A 211 3.58 11.99 17.05
N LYS A 212 4.64 11.25 17.34
CA LYS A 212 5.95 11.77 17.73
C LYS A 212 7.00 11.16 16.81
N VAL A 213 7.68 11.99 16.02
CA VAL A 213 8.81 11.52 15.21
C VAL A 213 9.98 11.25 16.13
N VAL A 214 10.47 10.00 16.13
CA VAL A 214 11.57 9.54 16.97
C VAL A 214 12.85 9.24 16.19
N GLN A 215 12.72 9.00 14.89
CA GLN A 215 13.83 8.72 14.00
C GLN A 215 13.63 9.38 12.64
N ILE A 216 14.70 9.98 12.11
CA ILE A 216 14.76 10.53 10.75
C ILE A 216 15.97 9.93 10.04
N ASN A 217 15.74 9.21 8.94
CA ASN A 217 16.75 8.40 8.26
C ASN A 217 17.46 7.48 9.28
N ASP A 218 18.79 7.44 9.28
CA ASP A 218 19.60 6.66 10.24
C ASP A 218 19.79 7.35 11.61
N ARG A 219 19.15 8.50 11.84
CA ARG A 219 19.37 9.32 13.04
C ARG A 219 18.18 9.24 14.01
N LEU A 220 18.42 8.62 15.16
CA LEU A 220 17.57 8.75 16.35
C LEU A 220 17.59 10.20 16.85
N LEU A 221 16.41 10.72 17.19
CA LEU A 221 16.25 12.04 17.78
C LEU A 221 16.39 11.92 19.30
N ASP A 222 17.12 12.85 19.91
CA ASP A 222 17.14 13.01 21.37
C ASP A 222 15.86 13.76 21.77
N ILE A 223 14.91 13.07 22.40
CA ILE A 223 13.55 13.58 22.69
C ILE A 223 13.18 13.44 24.16
#